data_AF-A0AAD6XY25-F1
#
_entry.id   AF-A0AAD6XY25-F1
#
_cell.length_a   1.000
_cell.length_b   1.000
_cell.length_c   1.000
_cell.angle_alpha   90.00
_cell.angle_beta   90.00
_cell.angle_gamma   90.00
#
_symmetry.space_group_name_H-M   'P 1'
#
loop_
_entity.id
_entity.type
_entity.pdbx_description
1 polymer ?
#
loop_
_entity_poly.entity_id
_entity_poly.type
_entity_poly.pdbx_seq_one_letter_code
_entity_poly.pdbx_strand_id
1 'polypeptide(L)'
;MATMTTTRIREIQEHDEDLTEEIDLDEDAPNPPVNFYPPLFLQRRIWILDILRRENIVDVLDVGCGEGQLLGVLSQPAPWLAPPPAPLAPSVDYKTDLPNLHARRIAGLDLSASDLEFAVKETAPPGAENDDPYRVRVTRWEDLTAKVWKGGLQVINEDFVGVECIVCMEVIEHLPPDVLPALAPALLGVYHPERLLLTTPSYTFNARFTRPGAPRSVRARQGYEDPTQRTDRVFRHQDHKFEWTVDEFNAWCRATAEEWGYDLEELGGVGRPLEDDPWGRDEELGDASLVVAFRRKDDGGDVERAERGRAALDALGLGGEPHELLAEHVHKAHELSHQCPTAETMTLIGEVIKTKMESLREAFLPLEQMWYEPEVSTLCGGWIEVLIWAVDEYEGLTLLKGSDASKEWAIELVGGVKDPLSMWPTEAETSLDLIPHDWIPGLDPEDWSDGEDAPSTISSTGAEGDVSWNGSEIEDAQDHWTTQDIEDSDDTWGKGGGWGEGQSEWNGSNGVDEGSK
;
A
#
# COMPACT_ATOMS: atom_id res chain seq x y z
N MET A 1 -65.13 -47.93 -29.54
CA MET A 1 -64.07 -46.90 -29.49
C MET A 1 -62.76 -47.63 -29.73
N ALA A 2 -62.47 -47.98 -30.99
CA ALA A 2 -61.58 -47.20 -31.87
C ALA A 2 -60.18 -47.09 -31.25
N THR A 3 -59.26 -48.03 -31.52
CA THR A 3 -58.17 -47.96 -32.55
C THR A 3 -57.20 -46.81 -32.29
N MET A 4 -55.87 -46.92 -32.34
CA MET A 4 -54.89 -47.93 -32.74
C MET A 4 -53.55 -47.42 -32.16
N THR A 5 -52.67 -48.28 -31.63
CA THR A 5 -51.50 -48.85 -32.34
C THR A 5 -50.53 -47.80 -32.89
N THR A 6 -49.27 -47.89 -32.44
CA THR A 6 -48.03 -47.66 -33.18
C THR A 6 -48.19 -47.02 -34.56
N THR A 7 -47.81 -45.75 -34.71
CA THR A 7 -47.09 -45.16 -35.88
C THR A 7 -46.92 -43.65 -35.65
N ARG A 8 -45.72 -43.24 -35.23
CA ARG A 8 -44.96 -42.12 -35.82
C ARG A 8 -43.56 -42.09 -35.21
N ILE A 9 -42.79 -43.11 -35.59
CA ILE A 9 -41.37 -42.93 -35.84
C ILE A 9 -41.29 -42.21 -37.19
N ARG A 10 -40.41 -41.20 -37.26
CA ARG A 10 -40.08 -40.28 -38.37
C ARG A 10 -40.74 -38.91 -38.26
N GLU A 11 -39.89 -37.89 -38.37
CA GLU A 11 -40.16 -36.44 -38.35
C GLU A 11 -40.17 -35.83 -36.94
N ILE A 12 -38.99 -35.78 -36.31
CA ILE A 12 -38.25 -34.58 -35.86
C ILE A 12 -36.82 -35.10 -35.58
N GLN A 13 -36.13 -35.42 -36.67
CA GLN A 13 -34.68 -35.45 -36.78
C GLN A 13 -34.41 -34.39 -37.83
N GLU A 14 -34.20 -33.15 -37.41
CA GLU A 14 -33.62 -32.04 -38.16
C GLU A 14 -33.71 -30.80 -37.26
N HIS A 15 -32.56 -30.15 -37.04
CA HIS A 15 -32.30 -28.99 -36.16
C HIS A 15 -32.06 -29.27 -34.68
N ASP A 16 -30.92 -29.91 -34.40
CA ASP A 16 -30.00 -29.44 -33.35
C ASP A 16 -28.56 -29.82 -33.77
N GLU A 17 -28.24 -29.52 -35.04
CA GLU A 17 -26.86 -29.30 -35.45
C GLU A 17 -26.60 -27.81 -35.23
N ASP A 18 -25.48 -27.51 -34.58
CA ASP A 18 -24.76 -26.23 -34.63
C ASP A 18 -25.13 -25.16 -33.58
N LEU A 19 -24.77 -25.42 -32.31
CA LEU A 19 -24.36 -24.39 -31.33
C LEU A 19 -23.25 -24.95 -30.41
N THR A 20 -22.26 -25.62 -30.97
CA THR A 20 -20.91 -25.43 -30.46
C THR A 20 -20.38 -24.24 -31.24
N GLU A 21 -20.54 -23.02 -30.70
CA GLU A 21 -19.63 -21.96 -31.10
C GLU A 21 -18.23 -22.47 -30.74
N GLU A 22 -17.56 -23.11 -31.70
CA GLU A 22 -16.12 -23.15 -31.72
C GLU A 22 -15.72 -21.68 -31.72
N ILE A 23 -15.38 -21.16 -30.53
CA ILE A 23 -14.70 -19.89 -30.40
C ILE A 23 -13.45 -20.08 -31.25
N ASP A 24 -13.44 -19.47 -32.44
CA ASP A 24 -12.27 -19.36 -33.30
C ASP A 24 -11.19 -18.66 -32.46
N LEU A 25 -10.37 -19.46 -31.77
CA LEU A 25 -9.24 -18.99 -30.99
C LEU A 25 -8.17 -18.59 -32.01
N ASP A 26 -8.30 -17.37 -32.52
CA ASP A 26 -7.30 -16.74 -33.38
C ASP A 26 -5.93 -16.93 -32.71
N GLU A 27 -5.06 -17.75 -33.30
CA GLU A 27 -3.82 -18.18 -32.63
C GLU A 27 -2.85 -17.00 -32.41
N ASP A 28 -3.08 -15.91 -33.15
CA ASP A 28 -2.36 -14.64 -33.13
C ASP A 28 -3.06 -13.54 -32.31
N ALA A 29 -4.17 -13.83 -31.63
CA ALA A 29 -4.81 -12.85 -30.74
C ALA A 29 -3.89 -12.50 -29.56
N PRO A 30 -3.72 -11.20 -29.23
CA PRO A 30 -2.90 -10.78 -28.11
C PRO A 30 -3.45 -11.31 -26.78
N ASN A 31 -2.56 -11.59 -25.82
CA ASN A 31 -2.97 -11.96 -24.46
C ASN A 31 -3.90 -10.87 -23.88
N PRO A 32 -4.91 -11.26 -23.09
CA PRO A 32 -5.84 -10.29 -22.54
C PRO A 32 -5.10 -9.31 -21.61
N PRO A 33 -5.45 -8.02 -21.64
CA PRO A 33 -4.97 -7.10 -20.61
C PRO A 33 -5.54 -7.55 -19.26
N VAL A 34 -4.70 -7.47 -18.23
CA VAL A 34 -5.08 -7.73 -16.84
C VAL A 34 -4.66 -6.52 -16.04
N ASN A 35 -5.59 -5.61 -15.83
CA ASN A 35 -5.34 -4.39 -15.07
C ASN A 35 -6.08 -4.41 -13.74
N PHE A 36 -5.45 -3.84 -12.72
CA PHE A 36 -6.02 -3.69 -11.38
C PHE A 36 -6.13 -2.21 -11.05
N TYR A 37 -7.30 -1.78 -10.58
CA TYR A 37 -7.46 -0.44 -10.03
C TYR A 37 -8.22 -0.49 -8.68
N PRO A 38 -7.58 -0.03 -7.58
CA PRO A 38 -6.18 0.39 -7.49
C PRO A 38 -5.19 -0.75 -7.80
N PRO A 39 -3.88 -0.47 -7.99
CA PRO A 39 -2.88 -1.52 -8.20
C PRO A 39 -2.93 -2.63 -7.15
N LEU A 40 -2.61 -3.87 -7.54
CA LEU A 40 -2.79 -5.06 -6.69
C LEU A 40 -2.11 -4.95 -5.31
N PHE A 41 -0.88 -4.44 -5.28
CA PHE A 41 -0.16 -4.25 -4.01
C PHE A 41 -0.90 -3.29 -3.07
N LEU A 42 -1.62 -2.30 -3.62
CA LEU A 42 -2.39 -1.34 -2.84
C LEU A 42 -3.71 -1.97 -2.37
N GLN A 43 -4.36 -2.82 -3.18
CA GLN A 43 -5.52 -3.60 -2.75
C GLN A 43 -5.18 -4.50 -1.54
N ARG A 44 -4.01 -5.16 -1.56
CA ARG A 44 -3.55 -5.97 -0.41
C ARG A 44 -3.37 -5.12 0.86
N ARG A 45 -2.76 -3.93 0.74
CA ARG A 45 -2.61 -3.01 1.88
C ARG A 45 -3.94 -2.47 2.37
N ILE A 46 -4.87 -2.14 1.46
CA ILE A 46 -6.21 -1.69 1.83
C ILE A 46 -6.91 -2.78 2.66
N TRP A 47 -6.88 -4.04 2.19
CA TRP A 47 -7.44 -5.17 2.92
C TRP A 47 -6.84 -5.31 4.34
N ILE A 48 -5.51 -5.22 4.46
CA ILE A 48 -4.83 -5.24 5.77
C ILE A 48 -5.29 -4.06 6.65
N LEU A 49 -5.19 -2.83 6.15
CA LEU A 49 -5.49 -1.61 6.90
C LEU A 49 -6.97 -1.54 7.33
N ASP A 50 -7.88 -2.06 6.51
CA ASP A 50 -9.31 -2.11 6.83
C ASP A 50 -9.56 -3.03 8.02
N ILE A 51 -8.90 -4.20 8.07
CA ILE A 51 -8.99 -5.10 9.23
C ILE A 51 -8.33 -4.46 10.45
N LEU A 52 -7.13 -3.89 10.33
CA LEU A 52 -6.45 -3.23 11.45
C LEU A 52 -7.30 -2.11 12.07
N ARG A 53 -7.97 -1.29 11.24
CA ARG A 53 -8.90 -0.25 11.69
C ARG A 53 -10.16 -0.83 12.32
N ARG A 54 -10.83 -1.76 11.64
CA ARG A 54 -12.07 -2.39 12.11
C ARG A 54 -11.92 -3.01 13.49
N GLU A 55 -10.77 -3.65 13.73
CA GLU A 55 -10.46 -4.35 14.98
C GLU A 55 -9.72 -3.46 16.00
N ASN A 56 -9.43 -2.19 15.65
CA ASN A 56 -8.70 -1.22 16.50
C ASN A 56 -7.33 -1.72 16.98
N ILE A 57 -6.58 -2.37 16.10
CA ILE A 57 -5.27 -2.93 16.42
C ILE A 57 -4.28 -1.82 16.78
N VAL A 58 -3.58 -1.97 17.89
CA VAL A 58 -2.57 -1.01 18.38
C VAL A 58 -1.14 -1.54 18.29
N ASP A 59 -0.97 -2.85 18.13
CA ASP A 59 0.32 -3.53 18.13
C ASP A 59 0.49 -4.49 16.95
N VAL A 60 1.40 -4.14 16.02
CA VAL A 60 1.53 -4.82 14.72
C VAL A 60 2.96 -5.31 14.49
N LEU A 61 3.11 -6.57 14.11
CA LEU A 61 4.35 -7.11 13.54
C LEU A 61 4.15 -7.37 12.05
N ASP A 62 4.96 -6.72 11.22
CA ASP A 62 5.05 -6.95 9.78
C ASP A 62 6.23 -7.90 9.49
N VAL A 63 5.91 -9.17 9.22
CA VAL A 63 6.88 -10.19 8.84
C VAL A 63 7.05 -10.12 7.32
N GLY A 64 8.30 -10.05 6.85
CA GLY A 64 8.63 -9.77 5.46
C GLY A 64 8.35 -8.32 5.09
N CYS A 65 8.76 -7.39 5.96
CA CYS A 65 8.41 -5.98 5.79
C CYS A 65 9.08 -5.30 4.58
N GLY A 66 10.12 -5.91 4.00
CA GLY A 66 10.90 -5.37 2.89
C GLY A 66 11.39 -3.95 3.19
N GLU A 67 11.12 -3.02 2.28
CA GLU A 67 11.48 -1.60 2.39
C GLU A 67 10.67 -0.84 3.46
N GLY A 68 9.75 -1.50 4.16
CA GLY A 68 8.96 -0.91 5.24
C GLY A 68 7.78 -0.07 4.77
N GLN A 69 7.25 -0.32 3.58
CA GLN A 69 6.15 0.50 3.03
C GLN A 69 4.87 0.45 3.87
N LEU A 70 4.54 -0.70 4.49
CA LEU A 70 3.44 -0.78 5.45
C LEU A 70 3.83 -0.10 6.78
N LEU A 71 5.04 -0.33 7.28
CA LEU A 71 5.55 0.30 8.50
C LEU A 71 5.55 1.84 8.42
N GLY A 72 5.91 2.42 7.29
CA GLY A 72 5.87 3.88 7.07
C GLY A 72 4.45 4.44 7.12
N VAL A 73 3.46 3.70 6.61
CA VAL A 73 2.03 4.03 6.72
C VAL A 73 1.56 3.91 8.18
N LEU A 74 1.89 2.82 8.87
CA LEU A 74 1.56 2.62 10.29
C LEU A 74 2.29 3.61 11.22
N SER A 75 3.39 4.19 10.76
CA SER A 75 4.12 5.24 11.45
C SER A 75 3.47 6.62 11.34
N GLN A 76 2.42 6.79 10.52
CA GLN A 76 1.65 8.02 10.49
C GLN A 76 0.71 8.10 11.71
N PRO A 77 0.60 9.25 12.39
CA PRO A 77 -0.30 9.38 13.52
C PRO A 77 -1.77 9.39 13.06
N ALA A 78 -2.67 8.92 13.95
CA ALA A 78 -4.10 9.18 13.79
C ALA A 78 -4.36 10.70 13.72
N PRO A 79 -5.23 11.18 12.80
CA PRO A 79 -5.56 12.61 12.67
C PRO A 79 -6.06 13.26 13.97
N TRP A 80 -6.79 12.51 14.78
CA TRP A 80 -7.29 12.88 16.10
C TRP A 80 -7.43 11.63 16.96
N LEU A 81 -7.53 11.81 18.28
CA LEU A 81 -7.72 10.78 19.29
C LEU A 81 -9.09 10.11 19.19
N ALA A 82 -9.21 8.91 19.75
CA ALA A 82 -10.51 8.32 20.04
C ALA A 82 -11.34 9.25 20.95
N PRO A 83 -12.69 9.20 20.87
CA PRO A 83 -13.55 10.12 21.58
C PRO A 83 -13.21 10.23 23.08
N PRO A 84 -13.27 11.43 23.66
CA PRO A 84 -12.93 11.64 25.07
C PRO A 84 -13.87 10.84 25.98
N PRO A 85 -13.37 10.25 27.08
CA PRO A 85 -14.23 9.54 28.03
C PRO A 85 -15.24 10.51 28.66
N ALA A 86 -16.49 10.07 28.81
CA ALA A 86 -17.52 10.86 29.48
C ALA A 86 -17.11 11.20 30.94
N PRO A 87 -17.35 12.43 31.44
CA PRO A 87 -18.13 13.52 30.85
C PRO A 87 -17.27 14.63 30.21
N LEU A 88 -16.05 14.33 29.75
CA LEU A 88 -15.07 15.36 29.36
C LEU A 88 -15.52 16.25 28.19
N ALA A 89 -16.26 15.70 27.23
CA ALA A 89 -16.90 16.46 26.15
C ALA A 89 -18.25 15.82 25.79
N PRO A 90 -19.16 16.55 25.13
CA PRO A 90 -20.37 15.98 24.55
C PRO A 90 -20.03 14.87 23.57
N SER A 91 -20.82 13.79 23.57
CA SER A 91 -20.70 12.75 22.54
C SER A 91 -21.15 13.33 21.20
N VAL A 92 -20.28 13.27 20.19
CA VAL A 92 -20.57 13.71 18.83
C VAL A 92 -20.41 12.54 17.88
N ASP A 93 -21.38 12.36 16.99
CA ASP A 93 -21.33 11.38 15.91
C ASP A 93 -20.75 12.06 14.66
N TYR A 94 -19.42 12.11 14.58
CA TYR A 94 -18.68 12.75 13.49
C TYR A 94 -17.75 11.73 12.81
N LYS A 95 -17.93 11.53 11.50
CA LYS A 95 -17.11 10.66 10.62
C LYS A 95 -16.78 9.29 11.23
N THR A 96 -17.79 8.47 11.51
CA THR A 96 -17.64 7.16 12.19
C THR A 96 -17.50 5.95 11.26
N ASP A 97 -17.59 6.11 9.94
CA ASP A 97 -17.70 4.97 9.02
C ASP A 97 -16.43 4.09 8.99
N LEU A 98 -15.25 4.68 9.20
CA LEU A 98 -14.00 3.97 9.34
C LEU A 98 -13.17 4.58 10.48
N PRO A 99 -12.92 3.85 11.58
CA PRO A 99 -12.17 4.38 12.71
C PRO A 99 -10.72 4.67 12.34
N ASN A 100 -10.13 5.66 13.00
CA ASN A 100 -8.70 5.93 12.89
C ASN A 100 -7.89 4.77 13.49
N LEU A 101 -6.70 4.53 12.94
CA LEU A 101 -5.78 3.54 13.47
C LEU A 101 -4.86 4.19 14.50
N HIS A 102 -4.87 3.65 15.72
CA HIS A 102 -4.15 4.19 16.87
C HIS A 102 -2.94 3.31 17.25
N ALA A 103 -2.09 3.02 16.28
CA ALA A 103 -0.91 2.18 16.48
C ALA A 103 0.06 2.79 17.51
N ARG A 104 0.48 1.97 18.49
CA ARG A 104 1.41 2.34 19.57
C ARG A 104 2.69 1.52 19.57
N ARG A 105 2.64 0.30 19.02
CA ARG A 105 3.82 -0.52 18.79
C ARG A 105 3.77 -1.09 17.39
N ILE A 106 4.85 -0.92 16.63
CA ILE A 106 5.03 -1.60 15.36
C ILE A 106 6.42 -2.24 15.31
N ALA A 107 6.51 -3.38 14.67
CA ALA A 107 7.76 -4.07 14.43
C ALA A 107 7.83 -4.56 12.98
N GLY A 108 8.98 -4.41 12.34
CA GLY A 108 9.31 -5.04 11.06
C GLY A 108 10.30 -6.18 11.25
N LEU A 109 10.13 -7.28 10.52
CA LEU A 109 11.10 -8.38 10.43
C LEU A 109 11.38 -8.70 8.97
N ASP A 110 12.65 -8.70 8.57
CA ASP A 110 13.08 -9.17 7.25
C ASP A 110 14.51 -9.75 7.30
N LEU A 111 14.94 -10.52 6.29
CA LEU A 111 16.36 -10.91 6.15
C LEU A 111 17.16 -9.93 5.29
N SER A 112 16.48 -9.21 4.38
CA SER A 112 17.13 -8.34 3.39
C SER A 112 17.68 -7.08 4.05
N ALA A 113 19.00 -7.07 4.31
CA ALA A 113 19.65 -5.93 4.93
C ALA A 113 19.51 -4.63 4.11
N SER A 114 19.52 -4.73 2.77
CA SER A 114 19.34 -3.58 1.88
C SER A 114 17.95 -2.98 2.00
N ASP A 115 16.91 -3.81 2.09
CA ASP A 115 15.53 -3.32 2.16
C ASP A 115 15.27 -2.71 3.55
N LEU A 116 15.83 -3.34 4.59
CA LEU A 116 15.73 -2.84 5.95
C LEU A 116 16.39 -1.46 6.13
N GLU A 117 17.40 -1.09 5.33
CA GLU A 117 17.94 0.29 5.36
C GLU A 117 16.88 1.34 4.98
N PHE A 118 15.96 1.00 4.07
CA PHE A 118 14.82 1.85 3.75
C PHE A 118 13.78 1.83 4.86
N ALA A 119 13.45 0.65 5.41
CA ALA A 119 12.50 0.52 6.51
C ALA A 119 12.93 1.32 7.76
N VAL A 120 14.23 1.33 8.07
CA VAL A 120 14.81 2.16 9.14
C VAL A 120 14.58 3.64 8.83
N LYS A 121 14.83 4.11 7.61
CA LYS A 121 14.61 5.53 7.25
C LYS A 121 13.13 5.91 7.28
N GLU A 122 12.25 5.06 6.75
CA GLU A 122 10.81 5.31 6.66
C GLU A 122 10.12 5.36 8.03
N THR A 123 10.58 4.56 9.00
CA THR A 123 10.01 4.54 10.35
C THR A 123 10.58 5.61 11.28
N ALA A 124 11.61 6.34 10.86
CA ALA A 124 12.24 7.37 11.68
C ALA A 124 11.28 8.55 11.92
N PRO A 125 11.27 9.13 13.14
CA PRO A 125 10.50 10.34 13.37
C PRO A 125 11.02 11.49 12.50
N PRO A 126 10.16 12.45 12.12
CA PRO A 126 10.60 13.61 11.37
C PRO A 126 11.71 14.34 12.14
N GLY A 127 12.85 14.54 11.50
CA GLY A 127 14.01 15.20 12.10
C GLY A 127 13.72 16.65 12.51
N ALA A 128 14.35 17.11 13.60
CA ALA A 128 14.18 18.47 14.12
C ALA A 128 14.58 19.59 13.13
N GLU A 129 15.41 19.27 12.15
CA GLU A 129 15.97 20.22 11.17
C GLU A 129 15.31 20.15 9.78
N ASN A 130 14.36 19.23 9.55
CA ASN A 130 13.61 19.16 8.29
C ASN A 130 12.51 20.21 8.27
N ASP A 131 12.93 21.46 8.18
CA ASP A 131 12.10 22.65 7.99
C ASP A 131 11.65 22.75 6.52
N ASP A 132 11.21 21.64 5.93
CA ASP A 132 10.58 21.65 4.62
C ASP A 132 9.22 22.35 4.76
N PRO A 133 9.04 23.56 4.20
CA PRO A 133 7.81 24.31 4.33
C PRO A 133 6.63 23.66 3.61
N TYR A 134 6.88 22.66 2.77
CA TYR A 134 5.85 21.92 2.02
C TYR A 134 5.44 20.61 2.71
N ARG A 135 6.10 20.21 3.80
CA ARG A 135 5.74 18.99 4.52
C ARG A 135 4.58 19.28 5.48
N VAL A 136 3.44 18.63 5.25
CA VAL A 136 2.28 18.70 6.14
C VAL A 136 2.70 18.15 7.51
N ARG A 137 2.81 19.04 8.52
CA ARG A 137 3.12 18.64 9.89
C ARG A 137 1.85 18.14 10.56
N VAL A 138 1.68 16.83 10.60
CA VAL A 138 0.60 16.21 11.37
C VAL A 138 1.07 16.04 12.80
N THR A 139 0.34 16.64 13.74
CA THR A 139 0.59 16.48 15.17
C THR A 139 0.29 15.04 15.59
N ARG A 140 1.21 14.43 16.32
CA ARG A 140 1.03 13.09 16.89
C ARG A 140 0.41 13.19 18.28
N TRP A 141 -0.70 12.50 18.50
CA TRP A 141 -1.41 12.51 19.78
C TRP A 141 -1.07 11.31 20.68
N GLU A 142 -0.52 10.23 20.12
CA GLU A 142 -0.15 9.04 20.89
C GLU A 142 1.29 8.62 20.59
N ASP A 143 1.99 8.21 21.65
CA ASP A 143 3.33 7.64 21.55
C ASP A 143 3.30 6.39 20.64
N LEU A 144 4.31 6.26 19.78
CA LEU A 144 4.54 5.08 18.96
C LEU A 144 5.98 4.63 19.11
N THR A 145 6.18 3.33 19.32
CA THR A 145 7.50 2.68 19.22
C THR A 145 7.54 1.83 17.96
N ALA A 146 8.49 2.12 17.07
CA ALA A 146 8.75 1.36 15.85
C ALA A 146 10.10 0.65 15.95
N LYS A 147 10.11 -0.67 15.84
CA LYS A 147 11.35 -1.48 15.84
C LYS A 147 11.56 -2.15 14.48
N VAL A 148 12.80 -2.18 14.01
CA VAL A 148 13.15 -2.86 12.75
C VAL A 148 14.18 -3.94 13.06
N TRP A 149 13.83 -5.19 12.75
CA TRP A 149 14.62 -6.37 13.06
C TRP A 149 15.09 -7.06 11.78
N LYS A 150 16.34 -7.50 11.80
CA LYS A 150 16.90 -8.39 10.80
C LYS A 150 16.90 -9.83 11.32
N GLY A 151 16.30 -10.74 10.57
CA GLY A 151 16.17 -12.13 11.00
C GLY A 151 15.19 -12.94 10.15
N GLY A 152 15.19 -14.25 10.36
CA GLY A 152 14.35 -15.18 9.62
C GLY A 152 13.49 -16.04 10.55
N LEU A 153 12.47 -16.70 10.00
CA LEU A 153 11.50 -17.47 10.79
C LEU A 153 12.09 -18.72 11.47
N GLN A 154 13.35 -19.06 11.20
CA GLN A 154 14.05 -20.18 11.84
C GLN A 154 14.28 -19.95 13.34
N VAL A 155 14.31 -18.68 13.79
CA VAL A 155 14.61 -18.31 15.17
C VAL A 155 13.47 -17.50 15.77
N ILE A 156 13.18 -17.76 17.04
CA ILE A 156 12.17 -17.02 17.81
C ILE A 156 12.79 -15.76 18.41
N ASN A 157 12.09 -14.64 18.27
CA ASN A 157 12.36 -13.43 19.02
C ASN A 157 11.26 -13.18 20.06
N GLU A 158 11.65 -13.17 21.33
CA GLU A 158 10.74 -13.00 22.46
C GLU A 158 10.01 -11.65 22.44
N ASP A 159 10.54 -10.62 21.78
CA ASP A 159 9.88 -9.31 21.64
C ASP A 159 8.54 -9.39 20.88
N PHE A 160 8.35 -10.45 20.08
CA PHE A 160 7.16 -10.66 19.24
C PHE A 160 6.08 -11.52 19.92
N VAL A 161 6.40 -12.14 21.06
CA VAL A 161 5.45 -12.99 21.78
C VAL A 161 4.30 -12.15 22.33
N GLY A 162 3.06 -12.54 22.00
CA GLY A 162 1.87 -11.82 22.42
C GLY A 162 1.62 -10.50 21.68
N VAL A 163 2.26 -10.28 20.52
CA VAL A 163 1.87 -9.21 19.60
C VAL A 163 0.39 -9.35 19.22
N GLU A 164 -0.33 -8.24 19.10
CA GLU A 164 -1.77 -8.28 18.84
C GLU A 164 -2.09 -8.78 17.43
N CYS A 165 -1.40 -8.25 16.41
CA CYS A 165 -1.58 -8.66 15.02
C CYS A 165 -0.23 -8.91 14.32
N ILE A 166 -0.15 -10.02 13.58
CA ILE A 166 0.93 -10.29 12.64
C ILE A 166 0.41 -10.11 11.22
N VAL A 167 1.18 -9.43 10.38
CA VAL A 167 0.95 -9.33 8.94
C VAL A 167 2.06 -10.08 8.21
N CYS A 168 1.68 -10.87 7.21
CA CYS A 168 2.57 -11.59 6.30
C CYS A 168 2.07 -11.37 4.87
N MET A 169 2.49 -10.27 4.24
CA MET A 169 2.02 -9.88 2.91
C MET A 169 3.00 -10.36 1.84
N GLU A 170 2.62 -11.39 1.07
CA GLU A 170 3.44 -11.96 -0.03
C GLU A 170 4.83 -12.46 0.44
N VAL A 171 4.84 -13.29 1.49
CA VAL A 171 6.07 -13.78 2.12
C VAL A 171 6.22 -15.29 2.00
N ILE A 172 5.12 -16.01 2.16
CA ILE A 172 5.18 -17.45 2.37
C ILE A 172 5.69 -18.20 1.14
N GLU A 173 5.41 -17.67 -0.06
CA GLU A 173 5.85 -18.17 -1.35
C GLU A 173 7.37 -18.05 -1.54
N HIS A 174 8.04 -17.20 -0.77
CA HIS A 174 9.50 -17.06 -0.78
C HIS A 174 10.19 -18.01 0.20
N LEU A 175 9.43 -18.68 1.10
CA LEU A 175 9.99 -19.56 2.10
C LEU A 175 10.54 -20.85 1.48
N PRO A 176 11.79 -21.21 1.76
CA PRO A 176 12.34 -22.51 1.39
C PRO A 176 11.49 -23.68 1.94
N PRO A 177 11.39 -24.81 1.23
CA PRO A 177 10.56 -25.94 1.65
C PRO A 177 10.90 -26.54 3.02
N ASP A 178 12.13 -26.38 3.49
CA ASP A 178 12.62 -26.77 4.81
C ASP A 178 12.24 -25.76 5.91
N VAL A 179 12.06 -24.48 5.54
CA VAL A 179 11.66 -23.40 6.46
C VAL A 179 10.14 -23.27 6.56
N LEU A 180 9.39 -23.52 5.48
CA LEU A 180 7.93 -23.41 5.47
C LEU A 180 7.21 -24.14 6.63
N PRO A 181 7.63 -25.36 7.04
CA PRO A 181 7.05 -26.04 8.21
C PRO A 181 7.20 -25.29 9.54
N ALA A 182 8.14 -24.34 9.65
CA ALA A 182 8.33 -23.52 10.84
C ALA A 182 7.33 -22.35 10.93
N LEU A 183 6.67 -21.98 9.82
CA LEU A 183 5.79 -20.81 9.75
C LEU A 183 4.67 -20.85 10.80
N ALA A 184 3.85 -21.91 10.79
CA ALA A 184 2.71 -22.02 11.72
C ALA A 184 3.17 -22.21 13.18
N PRO A 185 4.14 -23.08 13.51
CA PRO A 185 4.71 -23.15 14.85
C PRO A 185 5.27 -21.82 15.38
N ALA A 186 5.95 -21.03 14.55
CA ALA A 186 6.50 -19.75 14.97
C ALA A 186 5.40 -18.71 15.16
N LEU A 187 4.61 -18.44 14.13
CA LEU A 187 3.64 -17.34 14.12
C LEU A 187 2.41 -17.64 14.99
N LEU A 188 1.74 -18.76 14.74
CA LEU A 188 0.51 -19.12 15.47
C LEU A 188 0.81 -19.83 16.79
N GLY A 189 1.91 -20.58 16.84
CA GLY A 189 2.34 -21.31 18.02
C GLY A 189 2.98 -20.42 19.08
N VAL A 190 4.20 -19.97 18.82
CA VAL A 190 5.04 -19.25 19.79
C VAL A 190 4.65 -17.79 19.95
N TYR A 191 4.43 -17.06 18.86
CA TYR A 191 4.03 -15.65 18.94
C TYR A 191 2.55 -15.48 19.30
N HIS A 192 1.71 -16.44 18.91
CA HIS A 192 0.31 -16.60 19.28
C HIS A 192 -0.51 -15.29 19.23
N PRO A 193 -0.46 -14.52 18.13
CA PRO A 193 -1.14 -13.23 18.07
C PRO A 193 -2.65 -13.40 18.15
N GLU A 194 -3.37 -12.34 18.51
CA GLU A 194 -4.83 -12.33 18.40
C GLU A 194 -5.25 -12.53 16.94
N ARG A 195 -4.54 -11.90 16.00
CA ARG A 195 -4.78 -12.04 14.57
C ARG A 195 -3.50 -12.29 13.75
N LEU A 196 -3.64 -13.12 12.71
CA LEU A 196 -2.65 -13.26 11.66
C LEU A 196 -3.31 -12.95 10.32
N LEU A 197 -2.80 -11.95 9.61
CA LEU A 197 -3.23 -11.57 8.27
C LEU A 197 -2.17 -12.04 7.28
N LEU A 198 -2.56 -12.87 6.32
CA LEU A 198 -1.63 -13.48 5.38
C LEU A 198 -2.16 -13.33 3.95
N THR A 199 -1.25 -12.97 3.03
CA THR A 199 -1.53 -12.96 1.59
C THR A 199 -0.49 -13.78 0.83
N THR A 200 -0.91 -14.35 -0.30
CA THR A 200 -0.02 -15.04 -1.24
C THR A 200 -0.60 -15.01 -2.66
N PRO A 201 0.21 -15.03 -3.73
CA PRO A 201 -0.28 -15.14 -5.10
C PRO A 201 -1.17 -16.36 -5.35
N SER A 202 -2.23 -16.18 -6.14
CA SER A 202 -3.10 -17.29 -6.59
C SER A 202 -2.53 -17.95 -7.84
N TYR A 203 -2.11 -19.22 -7.74
CA TYR A 203 -1.70 -19.98 -8.93
C TYR A 203 -2.87 -20.19 -9.89
N THR A 204 -4.09 -20.40 -9.37
CA THR A 204 -5.30 -20.58 -10.19
C THR A 204 -5.48 -19.41 -11.14
N PHE A 205 -5.25 -18.19 -10.66
CA PHE A 205 -5.40 -16.98 -11.45
C PHE A 205 -4.36 -16.82 -12.57
N ASN A 206 -3.21 -17.53 -12.54
CA ASN A 206 -2.17 -17.39 -13.57
C ASN A 206 -2.70 -17.67 -14.99
N ALA A 207 -3.72 -18.52 -15.10
CA ALA A 207 -4.37 -18.81 -16.38
C ALA A 207 -5.03 -17.58 -17.02
N ARG A 208 -5.32 -16.52 -16.25
CA ARG A 208 -5.92 -15.26 -16.73
C ARG A 208 -4.96 -14.51 -17.67
N PHE A 209 -3.66 -14.62 -17.46
CA PHE A 209 -2.65 -13.96 -18.30
C PHE A 209 -2.44 -14.62 -19.68
N THR A 210 -3.10 -15.75 -19.93
CA THR A 210 -2.87 -16.58 -21.12
C THR A 210 -4.18 -17.06 -21.73
N ARG A 211 -4.22 -17.14 -23.06
CA ARG A 211 -5.37 -17.74 -23.76
C ARG A 211 -5.51 -19.24 -23.47
N PRO A 212 -6.74 -19.79 -23.42
CA PRO A 212 -6.96 -21.24 -23.39
C PRO A 212 -6.23 -21.95 -24.54
N GLY A 213 -5.66 -23.12 -24.27
CA GLY A 213 -4.96 -23.91 -25.29
C GLY A 213 -3.58 -23.40 -25.72
N ALA A 214 -3.08 -22.29 -25.16
CA ALA A 214 -1.74 -21.80 -25.44
C ALA A 214 -0.67 -22.89 -25.18
N PRO A 215 0.26 -23.14 -26.12
CA PRO A 215 1.26 -24.20 -25.98
C PRO A 215 2.11 -23.99 -24.72
N ARG A 216 2.36 -25.09 -23.98
CA ARG A 216 3.15 -25.11 -22.72
C ARG A 216 4.59 -24.58 -22.89
N SER A 217 5.11 -24.51 -24.10
CA SER A 217 6.48 -24.07 -24.36
C SER A 217 6.62 -22.56 -24.15
N VAL A 218 7.21 -22.18 -23.02
CA VAL A 218 8.12 -21.06 -22.64
C VAL A 218 8.07 -19.72 -23.41
N ARG A 219 7.71 -19.68 -24.70
CA ARG A 219 7.57 -18.44 -25.49
C ARG A 219 6.20 -17.76 -25.36
N ALA A 220 5.16 -18.48 -24.95
CA ALA A 220 3.79 -17.93 -24.84
C ALA A 220 3.34 -17.61 -23.40
N ARG A 221 3.99 -18.21 -22.39
CA ARG A 221 3.81 -17.86 -20.97
C ARG A 221 5.08 -17.15 -20.50
N GLN A 222 5.01 -15.83 -20.29
CA GLN A 222 6.08 -15.13 -19.57
C GLN A 222 6.01 -15.57 -18.10
N GLY A 223 7.04 -16.24 -17.59
CA GLY A 223 7.10 -16.71 -16.20
C GLY A 223 8.26 -17.69 -15.97
N TYR A 224 8.39 -18.20 -14.73
CA TYR A 224 9.53 -19.00 -14.29
C TYR A 224 9.09 -20.41 -13.93
N GLU A 225 9.77 -21.45 -14.41
CA GLU A 225 9.45 -22.84 -14.05
C GLU A 225 9.61 -23.04 -12.54
N ASP A 226 8.77 -23.90 -11.96
CA ASP A 226 8.85 -24.28 -10.54
C ASP A 226 10.30 -24.69 -10.17
N PRO A 227 11.01 -23.87 -9.36
CA PRO A 227 12.41 -24.12 -9.04
C PRO A 227 12.58 -25.36 -8.15
N THR A 228 11.49 -25.87 -7.55
CA THR A 228 11.51 -27.10 -6.75
C THR A 228 11.32 -28.36 -7.60
N GLN A 229 10.93 -28.23 -8.88
CA GLN A 229 10.57 -29.32 -9.79
C GLN A 229 9.46 -30.25 -9.25
N ARG A 230 8.72 -29.82 -8.22
CA ARG A 230 7.61 -30.61 -7.64
C ARG A 230 6.40 -30.62 -8.55
N THR A 231 6.28 -29.58 -9.38
CA THR A 231 5.18 -29.38 -10.31
C THR A 231 5.70 -28.96 -11.70
N ASP A 232 4.86 -29.06 -12.72
CA ASP A 232 5.12 -28.54 -14.07
C ASP A 232 4.59 -27.09 -14.25
N ARG A 233 4.45 -26.37 -13.13
CA ARG A 233 3.84 -25.04 -13.07
C ARG A 233 4.84 -23.95 -13.49
N VAL A 234 4.28 -22.85 -14.00
CA VAL A 234 5.03 -21.62 -14.33
C VAL A 234 4.55 -20.51 -13.39
N PHE A 235 5.49 -19.95 -12.62
CA PHE A 235 5.28 -18.94 -11.60
C PHE A 235 5.41 -17.53 -12.15
N ARG A 236 4.81 -16.55 -11.44
CA ARG A 236 4.82 -15.13 -11.80
C ARG A 236 6.16 -14.47 -11.57
N HIS A 237 6.96 -14.99 -10.63
CA HIS A 237 8.23 -14.41 -10.22
C HIS A 237 9.31 -15.46 -10.04
N GLN A 238 10.55 -15.11 -10.36
CA GLN A 238 11.70 -16.03 -10.35
C GLN A 238 12.08 -16.53 -8.96
N ASP A 239 11.74 -15.74 -7.94
CA ASP A 239 12.11 -16.04 -6.56
C ASP A 239 11.05 -16.85 -5.81
N HIS A 240 9.85 -17.07 -6.39
CA HIS A 240 8.83 -17.89 -5.75
C HIS A 240 9.28 -19.35 -5.67
N LYS A 241 9.17 -19.95 -4.48
CA LYS A 241 9.45 -21.35 -4.21
C LYS A 241 8.21 -22.23 -4.44
N PHE A 242 7.01 -21.66 -4.34
CA PHE A 242 5.74 -22.29 -4.71
C PHE A 242 4.65 -21.24 -4.98
N GLU A 243 3.58 -21.63 -5.67
CA GLU A 243 2.34 -20.85 -5.76
C GLU A 243 1.15 -21.81 -5.56
N TRP A 244 0.27 -21.49 -4.61
CA TRP A 244 -0.87 -22.33 -4.25
C TRP A 244 -2.09 -22.05 -5.12
N THR A 245 -2.83 -23.10 -5.45
CA THR A 245 -4.22 -22.95 -5.93
C THR A 245 -5.13 -22.50 -4.79
N VAL A 246 -6.31 -21.99 -5.14
CA VAL A 246 -7.37 -21.66 -4.18
C VAL A 246 -7.66 -22.84 -3.24
N ASP A 247 -7.75 -24.06 -3.78
CA ASP A 247 -8.03 -25.27 -2.99
C ASP A 247 -6.87 -25.65 -2.06
N GLU A 248 -5.62 -25.58 -2.54
CA GLU A 248 -4.42 -25.86 -1.74
C GLU A 248 -4.33 -24.89 -0.56
N PHE A 249 -4.55 -23.60 -0.81
CA PHE A 249 -4.55 -22.56 0.20
C PHE A 249 -5.67 -22.75 1.22
N ASN A 250 -6.91 -22.98 0.76
CA ASN A 250 -8.06 -23.19 1.63
C ASN A 250 -7.88 -24.41 2.53
N ALA A 251 -7.36 -25.52 1.99
CA ALA A 251 -7.08 -26.73 2.74
C ALA A 251 -6.01 -26.48 3.81
N TRP A 252 -4.91 -25.81 3.44
CA TRP A 252 -3.84 -25.46 4.38
C TRP A 252 -4.32 -24.53 5.49
N CYS A 253 -5.08 -23.48 5.16
CA CYS A 253 -5.60 -22.54 6.16
C CYS A 253 -6.51 -23.24 7.18
N ARG A 254 -7.42 -24.11 6.72
CA ARG A 254 -8.34 -24.82 7.61
C ARG A 254 -7.63 -25.81 8.52
N ALA A 255 -6.69 -26.58 7.99
CA ALA A 255 -5.90 -27.53 8.78
C ALA A 255 -5.04 -26.78 9.82
N THR A 256 -4.41 -25.69 9.42
CA THR A 256 -3.56 -24.87 10.29
C THR A 256 -4.39 -24.20 11.40
N ALA A 257 -5.56 -23.66 11.07
CA ALA A 257 -6.46 -23.05 12.06
C ALA A 257 -6.93 -24.06 13.10
N GLU A 258 -7.31 -25.28 12.66
CA GLU A 258 -7.70 -26.36 13.56
C GLU A 258 -6.54 -26.80 14.47
N GLU A 259 -5.35 -26.99 13.91
CA GLU A 259 -4.18 -27.48 14.64
C GLU A 259 -3.69 -26.52 15.75
N TRP A 260 -3.76 -25.21 15.49
CA TRP A 260 -3.20 -24.16 16.35
C TRP A 260 -4.25 -23.41 17.17
N GLY A 261 -5.54 -23.75 17.06
CA GLY A 261 -6.59 -23.14 17.87
C GLY A 261 -6.99 -21.74 17.40
N TYR A 262 -7.16 -21.57 16.09
CA TYR A 262 -7.64 -20.35 15.46
C TYR A 262 -8.97 -20.60 14.73
N ASP A 263 -9.73 -19.53 14.52
CA ASP A 263 -10.84 -19.44 13.57
C ASP A 263 -10.39 -18.64 12.34
N LEU A 264 -11.06 -18.86 11.21
CA LEU A 264 -10.87 -18.07 10.00
C LEU A 264 -11.97 -17.01 9.94
N GLU A 265 -11.64 -15.76 10.29
CA GLU A 265 -12.57 -14.63 10.18
C GLU A 265 -12.84 -14.31 8.71
N GLU A 266 -11.81 -14.42 7.87
CA GLU A 266 -11.88 -14.15 6.45
C GLU A 266 -10.99 -15.13 5.67
N LEU A 267 -11.50 -15.63 4.54
CA LEU A 267 -10.77 -16.50 3.63
C LEU A 267 -11.30 -16.22 2.21
N GLY A 268 -10.44 -15.71 1.33
CA GLY A 268 -10.85 -15.26 0.01
C GLY A 268 -9.68 -14.77 -0.82
N GLY A 269 -9.88 -13.71 -1.59
CA GLY A 269 -8.83 -13.07 -2.35
C GLY A 269 -9.14 -11.63 -2.72
N VAL A 270 -8.11 -10.96 -3.25
CA VAL A 270 -8.13 -9.57 -3.76
C VAL A 270 -7.46 -9.51 -5.12
N GLY A 271 -7.74 -8.45 -5.88
CA GLY A 271 -7.23 -8.32 -7.25
C GLY A 271 -8.16 -8.94 -8.28
N ARG A 272 -9.38 -8.41 -8.37
CA ARG A 272 -10.23 -8.66 -9.53
C ARG A 272 -9.80 -7.76 -10.69
N PRO A 273 -9.62 -8.30 -11.91
CA PRO A 273 -9.37 -7.49 -13.10
C PRO A 273 -10.48 -6.47 -13.34
N LEU A 274 -10.13 -5.36 -14.00
CA LEU A 274 -11.13 -4.42 -14.53
C LEU A 274 -11.85 -4.98 -15.75
N GLU A 275 -11.14 -5.77 -16.54
CA GLU A 275 -11.64 -6.36 -17.77
C GLU A 275 -12.22 -7.75 -17.51
N ASP A 276 -13.37 -8.02 -18.13
CA ASP A 276 -13.91 -9.39 -18.20
C ASP A 276 -12.95 -10.30 -18.98
N ASP A 277 -12.83 -11.55 -18.55
CA ASP A 277 -12.11 -12.57 -19.30
C ASP A 277 -12.85 -12.86 -20.61
N PRO A 278 -12.19 -12.75 -21.78
CA PRO A 278 -12.83 -13.03 -23.07
C PRO A 278 -13.40 -14.45 -23.20
N TRP A 279 -12.99 -15.36 -22.32
CA TRP A 279 -13.44 -16.75 -22.27
C TRP A 279 -14.35 -17.06 -21.08
N GLY A 280 -14.77 -16.06 -20.31
CA GLY A 280 -15.73 -16.20 -19.21
C GLY A 280 -15.22 -17.03 -18.03
N ARG A 281 -13.90 -17.06 -17.78
CA ARG A 281 -13.29 -17.89 -16.72
C ARG A 281 -13.15 -17.19 -15.38
N ASP A 282 -13.48 -15.90 -15.23
CA ASP A 282 -13.16 -15.12 -14.02
C ASP A 282 -13.71 -15.76 -12.73
N GLU A 283 -14.92 -16.33 -12.74
CA GLU A 283 -15.51 -17.00 -11.58
C GLU A 283 -14.73 -18.28 -11.19
N GLU A 284 -14.21 -19.01 -12.18
CA GLU A 284 -13.38 -20.22 -11.96
C GLU A 284 -11.98 -19.84 -11.44
N LEU A 285 -11.39 -18.78 -11.99
CA LEU A 285 -10.01 -18.38 -11.70
C LEU A 285 -9.88 -17.66 -10.35
N GLY A 286 -10.95 -17.00 -9.90
CA GLY A 286 -10.98 -16.25 -8.65
C GLY A 286 -10.14 -14.98 -8.70
N ASP A 287 -9.59 -14.58 -7.55
CA ASP A 287 -8.83 -13.34 -7.42
C ASP A 287 -7.31 -13.56 -7.58
N ALA A 288 -6.58 -12.49 -7.90
CA ALA A 288 -5.15 -12.56 -8.22
C ALA A 288 -4.23 -12.87 -7.03
N SER A 289 -4.60 -12.44 -5.83
CA SER A 289 -3.93 -12.73 -4.55
C SER A 289 -4.94 -13.35 -3.58
N LEU A 290 -4.56 -14.45 -2.94
CA LEU A 290 -5.34 -15.11 -1.90
C LEU A 290 -5.06 -14.42 -0.56
N VAL A 291 -6.09 -14.32 0.29
CA VAL A 291 -6.00 -13.66 1.60
C VAL A 291 -6.68 -14.50 2.68
N VAL A 292 -6.14 -14.46 3.89
CA VAL A 292 -6.73 -15.10 5.07
C VAL A 292 -6.49 -14.28 6.33
N ALA A 293 -7.53 -14.14 7.15
CA ALA A 293 -7.45 -13.57 8.48
C ALA A 293 -7.76 -14.66 9.52
N PHE A 294 -6.72 -15.09 10.25
CA PHE A 294 -6.87 -15.96 11.39
C PHE A 294 -7.20 -15.13 12.63
N ARG A 295 -8.12 -15.61 13.47
CA ARG A 295 -8.42 -15.07 14.80
C ARG A 295 -8.20 -16.14 15.85
N ARG A 296 -7.41 -15.84 16.87
CA ARG A 296 -7.13 -16.77 17.96
C ARG A 296 -8.40 -17.09 18.74
N LYS A 297 -8.58 -18.36 19.12
CA LYS A 297 -9.67 -18.76 20.02
C LYS A 297 -9.35 -18.35 21.45
N ASP A 298 -10.36 -17.85 22.17
CA ASP A 298 -10.29 -17.59 23.60
C ASP A 298 -10.46 -18.90 24.40
N ASP A 299 -9.54 -19.84 24.20
CA ASP A 299 -9.53 -21.17 24.85
C ASP A 299 -8.62 -21.23 26.09
N GLY A 300 -7.89 -20.16 26.39
CA GLY A 300 -6.91 -20.10 27.50
C GLY A 300 -5.68 -20.98 27.27
N GLY A 301 -5.46 -21.47 26.05
CA GLY A 301 -4.42 -22.42 25.67
C GLY A 301 -3.07 -21.80 25.29
N ASP A 302 -2.85 -20.49 25.52
CA ASP A 302 -1.67 -19.75 25.06
C ASP A 302 -0.33 -20.38 25.47
N VAL A 303 -0.22 -20.83 26.73
CA VAL A 303 1.00 -21.45 27.24
C VAL A 303 1.27 -22.80 26.56
N GLU A 304 0.25 -23.65 26.44
CA GLU A 304 0.37 -24.95 25.77
C GLU A 304 0.68 -24.77 24.28
N ARG A 305 0.07 -23.77 23.64
CA ARG A 305 0.30 -23.41 22.24
C ARG A 305 1.76 -22.99 22.02
N ALA A 306 2.29 -22.13 22.88
CA ALA A 306 3.69 -21.69 22.82
C ALA A 306 4.67 -22.84 23.07
N GLU A 307 4.42 -23.70 24.05
CA GLU A 307 5.25 -24.88 24.33
C GLU A 307 5.26 -25.87 23.15
N ARG A 308 4.10 -26.15 22.56
CA ARG A 308 3.98 -26.97 21.35
C ARG A 308 4.70 -26.33 20.16
N GLY A 309 4.58 -25.01 19.98
CA GLY A 309 5.27 -24.25 18.96
C GLY A 309 6.78 -24.40 19.05
N ARG A 310 7.35 -24.20 20.24
CA ARG A 310 8.79 -24.35 20.49
C ARG A 310 9.26 -25.79 20.27
N ALA A 311 8.52 -26.78 20.77
CA ALA A 311 8.86 -28.19 20.57
C ALA A 311 8.84 -28.59 19.09
N ALA A 312 7.90 -28.06 18.30
CA ALA A 312 7.86 -28.29 16.85
C ALA A 312 9.05 -27.64 16.13
N LEU A 313 9.43 -26.41 16.51
CA LEU A 313 10.61 -25.73 15.95
C LEU A 313 11.91 -26.46 16.31
N ASP A 314 12.07 -26.87 17.57
CA ASP A 314 13.22 -27.66 18.02
C ASP A 314 13.34 -28.99 17.26
N ALA A 315 12.20 -29.63 16.94
CA ALA A 315 12.17 -30.87 16.17
C ALA A 315 12.56 -30.68 14.69
N LEU A 316 12.31 -29.50 14.11
CA LEU A 316 12.78 -29.16 12.76
C LEU A 316 14.30 -28.95 12.72
N GLY A 317 14.91 -28.55 13.85
CA GLY A 317 16.36 -28.42 13.98
C GLY A 317 16.96 -27.40 13.00
N LEU A 318 16.20 -26.36 12.65
CA LEU A 318 16.65 -25.32 11.72
C LEU A 318 17.78 -24.50 12.35
N GLY A 319 18.84 -24.28 11.59
CA GLY A 319 19.90 -23.34 11.96
C GLY A 319 19.48 -21.90 11.63
N GLY A 320 19.89 -20.95 12.46
CA GLY A 320 19.68 -19.54 12.21
C GLY A 320 20.40 -18.66 13.24
N GLU A 321 20.69 -17.43 12.85
CA GLU A 321 21.24 -16.42 13.75
C GLU A 321 20.12 -15.74 14.54
N PRO A 322 20.37 -15.33 15.80
CA PRO A 322 19.43 -14.50 16.56
C PRO A 322 19.06 -13.22 15.80
N HIS A 323 17.82 -12.77 15.97
CA HIS A 323 17.38 -11.53 15.35
C HIS A 323 18.20 -10.33 15.84
N GLU A 324 18.65 -9.50 14.91
CA GLU A 324 19.41 -8.29 15.17
C GLU A 324 18.46 -7.08 15.15
N LEU A 325 18.42 -6.31 16.23
CA LEU A 325 17.68 -5.04 16.27
C LEU A 325 18.49 -3.97 15.53
N LEU A 326 18.01 -3.54 14.37
CA LEU A 326 18.69 -2.53 13.56
C LEU A 326 18.34 -1.10 14.01
N ALA A 327 17.08 -0.87 14.39
CA ALA A 327 16.62 0.44 14.84
C ALA A 327 15.45 0.33 15.83
N GLU A 328 15.41 1.28 16.76
CA GLU A 328 14.27 1.55 17.63
C GLU A 328 13.96 3.05 17.57
N HIS A 329 12.82 3.39 16.99
CA HIS A 329 12.34 4.75 16.82
C HIS A 329 11.19 5.01 17.78
N VAL A 330 11.32 6.09 18.56
CA VAL A 330 10.29 6.53 19.49
C VAL A 330 9.69 7.83 18.98
N HIS A 331 8.43 7.77 18.60
CA HIS A 331 7.63 8.93 18.23
C HIS A 331 6.86 9.40 19.46
N LYS A 332 7.13 10.63 19.90
CA LYS A 332 6.48 11.20 21.08
C LYS A 332 5.17 11.89 20.73
N ALA A 333 4.16 11.65 21.54
CA ALA A 333 2.94 12.43 21.55
C ALA A 333 3.24 13.89 21.91
N HIS A 334 2.43 14.77 21.35
CA HIS A 334 2.43 16.18 21.71
C HIS A 334 2.11 16.36 23.21
N GLU A 335 2.77 17.31 23.87
CA GLU A 335 2.64 17.51 25.33
C GLU A 335 1.21 17.82 25.77
N LEU A 336 0.44 18.47 24.90
CA LEU A 336 -0.97 18.83 25.12
C LEU A 336 -1.96 17.70 24.78
N SER A 337 -1.48 16.53 24.35
CA SER A 337 -2.36 15.40 24.04
C SER A 337 -3.15 14.90 25.27
N HIS A 338 -4.41 14.52 25.07
CA HIS A 338 -5.36 14.09 26.12
C HIS A 338 -5.61 15.14 27.23
N GLN A 339 -5.18 16.40 27.05
CA GLN A 339 -5.45 17.44 28.02
C GLN A 339 -6.89 17.95 27.88
N CYS A 340 -7.66 17.86 28.96
CA CYS A 340 -9.01 18.40 29.00
C CYS A 340 -8.97 19.93 28.89
N PRO A 341 -9.76 20.54 28.00
CA PRO A 341 -9.83 22.00 27.92
C PRO A 341 -10.45 22.56 29.21
N THR A 342 -9.89 23.66 29.70
CA THR A 342 -10.53 24.46 30.75
C THR A 342 -11.57 25.40 30.14
N ALA A 343 -12.43 26.02 30.95
CA ALA A 343 -13.36 27.05 30.44
C ALA A 343 -12.63 28.20 29.72
N GLU A 344 -11.46 28.60 30.23
CA GLU A 344 -10.62 29.61 29.59
C GLU A 344 -10.06 29.11 28.25
N THR A 345 -9.63 27.84 28.19
CA THR A 345 -9.18 27.19 26.95
C THR A 345 -10.29 27.12 25.91
N MET A 346 -11.53 26.81 26.30
CA MET A 346 -12.68 26.75 25.39
C MET A 346 -12.96 28.11 24.74
N THR A 347 -12.92 29.19 25.52
CA THR A 347 -13.06 30.55 24.99
C THR A 347 -11.92 30.89 24.04
N LEU A 348 -10.68 30.53 24.41
CA LEU A 348 -9.50 30.76 23.58
C LEU A 348 -9.58 30.01 22.24
N ILE A 349 -10.05 28.77 22.22
CA ILE A 349 -10.25 27.99 20.98
C ILE A 349 -11.17 28.76 20.04
N GLY A 350 -12.32 29.23 20.52
CA GLY A 350 -13.26 30.01 19.71
C GLY A 350 -12.68 31.34 19.20
N GLU A 351 -11.90 32.05 20.03
CA GLU A 351 -11.18 33.27 19.65
C GLU A 351 -10.16 33.02 18.53
N VAL A 352 -9.38 31.93 18.63
CA VAL A 352 -8.39 31.54 17.62
C VAL A 352 -9.07 31.19 16.30
N ILE A 353 -10.12 30.36 16.33
CA ILE A 353 -10.89 29.98 15.13
C ILE A 353 -11.43 31.23 14.44
N LYS A 354 -12.09 32.12 15.19
CA LYS A 354 -12.61 33.38 14.68
C LYS A 354 -11.51 34.24 14.05
N THR A 355 -10.40 34.43 14.75
CA THR A 355 -9.26 35.24 14.26
C THR A 355 -8.70 34.65 12.97
N LYS A 356 -8.62 33.32 12.88
CA LYS A 356 -8.17 32.62 11.66
C LYS A 356 -9.13 32.83 10.50
N MET A 357 -10.42 32.62 10.70
CA MET A 357 -11.46 32.89 9.68
C MET A 357 -11.40 34.34 9.18
N GLU A 358 -11.29 35.31 10.10
CA GLU A 358 -11.16 36.73 9.76
C GLU A 358 -9.87 37.02 8.96
N SER A 359 -8.75 36.39 9.33
CA SER A 359 -7.47 36.55 8.63
C SER A 359 -7.47 35.96 7.22
N LEU A 360 -8.16 34.82 7.05
CA LEU A 360 -8.38 34.17 5.76
C LEU A 360 -9.43 34.89 4.91
N ARG A 361 -10.23 35.78 5.53
CA ARG A 361 -11.40 36.45 4.95
C ARG A 361 -12.47 35.47 4.47
N GLU A 362 -12.56 34.33 5.14
CA GLU A 362 -13.51 33.28 4.84
C GLU A 362 -14.60 33.27 5.91
N ALA A 363 -15.85 33.50 5.49
CA ALA A 363 -17.00 33.43 6.39
C ALA A 363 -17.44 31.98 6.66
N PHE A 364 -17.01 31.03 5.83
CA PHE A 364 -17.36 29.62 5.89
C PHE A 364 -16.10 28.79 5.67
N LEU A 365 -15.78 27.90 6.61
CA LEU A 365 -14.65 26.97 6.47
C LEU A 365 -15.06 25.54 6.82
N PRO A 366 -14.63 24.53 6.06
CA PRO A 366 -14.77 23.12 6.46
C PRO A 366 -14.14 22.88 7.83
N LEU A 367 -14.81 22.08 8.67
CA LEU A 367 -14.34 21.76 10.02
C LEU A 367 -12.93 21.13 9.99
N GLU A 368 -12.66 20.25 9.03
CA GLU A 368 -11.36 19.59 8.86
C GLU A 368 -10.25 20.58 8.49
N GLN A 369 -10.55 21.56 7.64
CA GLN A 369 -9.57 22.57 7.30
C GLN A 369 -9.14 23.35 8.56
N MET A 370 -10.10 23.67 9.44
CA MET A 370 -9.79 24.31 10.72
C MET A 370 -9.07 23.37 11.69
N TRP A 371 -9.37 22.06 11.68
CA TRP A 371 -8.67 21.07 12.52
C TRP A 371 -7.16 21.02 12.23
N TYR A 372 -6.78 21.05 10.95
CA TYR A 372 -5.38 20.97 10.55
C TYR A 372 -4.60 22.28 10.78
N GLU A 373 -5.22 23.33 11.31
CA GLU A 373 -4.46 24.45 11.90
C GLU A 373 -3.78 23.96 13.20
N PRO A 374 -2.43 23.96 13.28
CA PRO A 374 -1.73 23.33 14.39
C PRO A 374 -2.08 23.90 15.77
N GLU A 375 -2.35 25.20 15.85
CA GLU A 375 -2.75 25.86 17.09
C GLU A 375 -4.12 25.38 17.58
N VAL A 376 -5.07 25.17 16.66
CA VAL A 376 -6.44 24.76 16.98
C VAL A 376 -6.47 23.33 17.50
N SER A 377 -5.93 22.38 16.75
CA SER A 377 -5.92 20.97 17.18
C SER A 377 -5.14 20.74 18.47
N THR A 378 -4.05 21.50 18.66
CA THR A 378 -3.25 21.49 19.89
C THR A 378 -4.00 22.01 21.11
N LEU A 379 -4.74 23.11 20.98
CA LEU A 379 -5.60 23.62 22.06
C LEU A 379 -6.77 22.65 22.37
N CYS A 380 -7.23 21.90 21.37
CA CYS A 380 -8.25 20.86 21.54
C CYS A 380 -7.72 19.56 22.18
N GLY A 381 -6.41 19.48 22.46
CA GLY A 381 -5.79 18.32 23.09
C GLY A 381 -5.84 17.03 22.26
N GLY A 382 -6.05 17.15 20.95
CA GLY A 382 -6.18 16.02 20.04
C GLY A 382 -7.60 15.45 19.89
N TRP A 383 -8.61 16.04 20.53
CA TRP A 383 -10.02 15.63 20.35
C TRP A 383 -10.78 16.56 19.41
N ILE A 384 -11.26 16.03 18.30
CA ILE A 384 -12.09 16.78 17.34
C ILE A 384 -13.45 17.16 17.95
N GLU A 385 -13.95 16.38 18.91
CA GLU A 385 -15.15 16.67 19.67
C GLU A 385 -15.02 17.94 20.50
N VAL A 386 -13.81 18.26 20.99
CA VAL A 386 -13.54 19.51 21.71
C VAL A 386 -13.62 20.71 20.77
N LEU A 387 -13.10 20.59 19.54
CA LEU A 387 -13.26 21.62 18.51
C LEU A 387 -14.74 21.88 18.22
N ILE A 388 -15.50 20.81 17.99
CA ILE A 388 -16.94 20.89 17.71
C ILE A 388 -17.68 21.56 18.87
N TRP A 389 -17.35 21.17 20.11
CA TRP A 389 -17.94 21.76 21.31
C TRP A 389 -17.60 23.24 21.47
N ALA A 390 -16.35 23.63 21.19
CA ALA A 390 -15.92 25.02 21.27
C ALA A 390 -16.65 25.92 20.26
N VAL A 391 -16.88 25.42 19.04
CA VAL A 391 -17.66 26.14 18.02
C VAL A 391 -19.12 26.30 18.45
N ASP A 392 -19.73 25.29 19.09
CA ASP A 392 -21.14 25.33 19.50
C ASP A 392 -21.39 26.32 20.66
N GLU A 393 -20.41 26.50 21.55
CA GLU A 393 -20.53 27.38 22.73
C GLU A 393 -20.08 28.83 22.50
N TYR A 394 -19.25 29.09 21.47
CA TYR A 394 -18.61 30.40 21.31
C TYR A 394 -19.53 31.43 20.65
N GLU A 395 -19.75 32.58 21.33
CA GLU A 395 -20.54 33.70 20.81
C GLU A 395 -19.83 34.37 19.63
N GLY A 396 -20.18 33.96 18.40
CA GLY A 396 -19.57 34.48 17.17
C GLY A 396 -19.32 33.44 16.10
N LEU A 397 -19.50 32.15 16.41
CA LEU A 397 -19.40 31.05 15.46
C LEU A 397 -20.71 30.24 15.45
N THR A 398 -20.99 29.61 14.32
CA THR A 398 -22.11 28.67 14.17
C THR A 398 -21.61 27.39 13.50
N LEU A 399 -21.94 26.24 14.06
CA LEU A 399 -21.64 24.95 13.44
C LEU A 399 -22.74 24.57 12.44
N LEU A 400 -22.35 24.43 11.17
CA LEU A 400 -23.21 23.95 10.09
C LEU A 400 -22.99 22.45 9.90
N LYS A 401 -23.96 21.65 10.36
CA LYS A 401 -23.94 20.20 10.17
C LYS A 401 -24.51 19.84 8.81
N GLY A 402 -23.74 19.11 8.01
CA GLY A 402 -24.23 18.55 6.76
C GLY A 402 -25.45 17.65 6.99
N SER A 403 -26.51 17.82 6.20
CA SER A 403 -27.76 17.05 6.34
C SER A 403 -27.64 15.60 5.85
N ASP A 404 -26.58 15.28 5.10
CA ASP A 404 -26.35 14.00 4.43
C ASP A 404 -24.86 13.62 4.58
N ALA A 405 -24.53 12.32 4.52
CA ALA A 405 -23.15 11.82 4.62
C ALA A 405 -22.18 12.42 3.57
N SER A 406 -22.71 13.01 2.50
CA SER A 406 -21.95 13.68 1.43
C SER A 406 -21.69 15.18 1.67
N LYS A 407 -22.22 15.77 2.75
CA LYS A 407 -21.99 17.18 3.10
C LYS A 407 -21.09 17.28 4.32
N GLU A 408 -19.92 17.85 4.13
CA GLU A 408 -18.95 18.11 5.19
C GLU A 408 -19.50 19.13 6.18
N TRP A 409 -19.13 18.97 7.46
CA TRP A 409 -19.45 19.96 8.49
C TRP A 409 -18.59 21.20 8.29
N ALA A 410 -19.17 22.37 8.53
CA ALA A 410 -18.49 23.64 8.35
C ALA A 410 -18.72 24.59 9.52
N ILE A 411 -17.81 25.52 9.71
CA ILE A 411 -17.89 26.61 10.69
C ILE A 411 -18.29 27.87 9.93
N GLU A 412 -19.33 28.55 10.41
CA GLU A 412 -19.77 29.85 9.92
C GLU A 412 -19.37 30.94 10.93
N LEU A 413 -18.80 32.03 10.42
CA LEU A 413 -18.56 33.24 11.20
C LEU A 413 -19.86 34.05 11.29
N VAL A 414 -20.37 34.28 12.50
CA VAL A 414 -21.64 35.01 12.71
C VAL A 414 -21.53 36.43 12.18
N GLY A 415 -22.42 36.78 11.26
CA GLY A 415 -22.42 38.07 10.56
C GLY A 415 -21.52 38.12 9.31
N GLY A 416 -20.82 37.02 9.00
CA GLY A 416 -20.13 36.82 7.73
C GLY A 416 -21.12 36.73 6.56
N VAL A 417 -20.70 37.22 5.40
CA VAL A 417 -21.51 37.14 4.17
C VAL A 417 -20.96 35.99 3.32
N LYS A 418 -21.83 35.06 2.93
CA LYS A 418 -21.46 33.86 2.13
C LYS A 418 -20.88 34.20 0.77
N ASP A 419 -21.46 35.20 0.12
CA ASP A 419 -21.01 35.74 -1.16
C ASP A 419 -20.82 37.25 -0.96
N PRO A 420 -19.67 37.71 -0.43
CA PRO A 420 -19.43 39.14 -0.32
C PRO A 420 -19.51 39.72 -1.74
N LEU A 421 -20.36 40.74 -1.93
CA LEU A 421 -20.41 41.50 -3.17
C LEU A 421 -18.97 41.83 -3.57
N SER A 422 -18.53 41.38 -4.74
CA SER A 422 -17.22 41.76 -5.27
C SER A 422 -17.15 43.29 -5.27
N MET A 423 -16.37 43.86 -4.35
CA MET A 423 -16.22 45.31 -4.23
C MET A 423 -15.43 45.88 -5.40
N TRP A 424 -14.69 45.02 -6.10
CA TRP A 424 -14.15 45.29 -7.42
C TRP A 424 -15.29 45.02 -8.40
N PRO A 425 -15.63 45.99 -9.27
CA PRO A 425 -16.35 45.63 -10.48
C PRO A 425 -15.62 44.41 -11.05
N THR A 426 -16.35 43.36 -11.42
CA THR A 426 -15.83 42.50 -12.47
C THR A 426 -15.47 43.47 -13.58
N GLU A 427 -14.18 43.80 -13.72
CA GLU A 427 -13.68 44.19 -15.01
C GLU A 427 -14.13 43.02 -15.86
N ALA A 428 -15.19 43.24 -16.62
CA ALA A 428 -15.74 42.24 -17.53
C ALA A 428 -14.52 41.61 -18.21
N GLU A 429 -14.45 40.29 -18.23
CA GLU A 429 -13.36 39.45 -18.77
C GLU A 429 -12.83 39.94 -20.12
N THR A 430 -12.10 41.03 -20.06
CA THR A 430 -11.55 41.85 -21.11
C THR A 430 -10.51 42.69 -20.40
N SER A 431 -9.43 42.03 -19.96
CA SER A 431 -8.12 42.65 -20.12
C SER A 431 -7.92 42.79 -21.62
N LEU A 432 -8.62 43.75 -22.23
CA LEU A 432 -8.25 44.32 -23.50
C LEU A 432 -7.14 45.31 -23.14
N ASP A 433 -5.98 44.75 -22.77
CA ASP A 433 -4.73 45.38 -23.15
C ASP A 433 -4.80 45.47 -24.67
N LEU A 434 -5.37 46.58 -25.15
CA LEU A 434 -5.40 46.93 -26.56
C LEU A 434 -3.95 47.20 -26.92
N ILE A 435 -3.23 46.12 -27.22
CA ILE A 435 -1.99 46.17 -27.97
C ILE A 435 -2.37 46.87 -29.28
N PRO A 436 -1.90 48.10 -29.52
CA PRO A 436 -2.14 48.77 -30.79
C PRO A 436 -1.70 47.84 -31.93
N HIS A 437 -2.40 47.86 -33.06
CA HIS A 437 -2.17 46.91 -34.15
C HIS A 437 -0.73 46.97 -34.74
N ASP A 438 0.00 48.01 -34.37
CA ASP A 438 1.33 48.45 -34.74
C ASP A 438 2.38 48.29 -33.62
N TRP A 439 2.01 47.70 -32.47
CA TRP A 439 2.94 47.42 -31.38
C TRP A 439 3.74 46.14 -31.65
N ILE A 440 5.06 46.28 -31.75
CA ILE A 440 6.01 45.19 -31.98
C ILE A 440 6.95 45.13 -30.75
N PRO A 441 7.09 43.98 -30.08
CA PRO A 441 7.98 43.87 -28.92
C PRO A 441 9.43 44.24 -29.27
N GLY A 442 10.02 45.21 -28.56
CA GLY A 442 11.44 45.55 -28.65
C GLY A 442 11.80 46.85 -29.39
N LEU A 443 10.82 47.63 -29.87
CA LEU A 443 11.06 48.97 -30.44
C LEU A 443 10.68 50.05 -29.42
N ASP A 444 11.68 50.69 -28.82
CA ASP A 444 11.48 51.87 -27.98
C ASP A 444 11.01 53.05 -28.86
N PRO A 445 10.00 53.83 -28.46
CA PRO A 445 9.38 54.82 -29.33
C PRO A 445 10.15 56.14 -29.32
N GLU A 446 11.41 56.14 -29.75
CA GLU A 446 12.16 57.37 -30.07
C GLU A 446 13.21 57.10 -31.17
N ASP A 447 12.80 57.16 -32.44
CA ASP A 447 13.69 57.69 -33.49
C ASP A 447 12.89 58.18 -34.70
N TRP A 448 12.64 59.49 -34.75
CA TRP A 448 12.27 60.17 -35.99
C TRP A 448 13.56 60.52 -36.73
N SER A 449 13.92 59.77 -37.76
CA SER A 449 14.90 60.22 -38.75
C SER A 449 14.79 59.42 -40.05
N ASP A 450 14.82 60.16 -41.15
CA ASP A 450 14.69 59.75 -42.54
C ASP A 450 15.70 58.67 -43.00
N GLY A 451 15.26 57.86 -43.97
CA GLY A 451 16.14 57.40 -45.07
C GLY A 451 16.53 55.92 -45.12
N GLU A 452 16.03 55.25 -46.17
CA GLU A 452 16.63 54.19 -47.02
C GLU A 452 17.35 52.94 -46.41
N ASP A 453 17.10 51.79 -47.07
CA ASP A 453 17.87 50.52 -47.10
C ASP A 453 17.54 49.32 -46.16
N ALA A 454 16.65 48.44 -46.66
CA ALA A 454 16.76 46.96 -46.80
C ALA A 454 17.13 46.02 -45.57
N PRO A 455 17.16 44.67 -45.68
CA PRO A 455 16.12 43.81 -45.09
C PRO A 455 16.55 42.76 -44.03
N SER A 456 15.56 42.41 -43.18
CA SER A 456 15.22 41.10 -42.57
C SER A 456 16.27 40.17 -41.93
N THR A 457 16.19 40.00 -40.61
CA THR A 457 16.23 38.75 -39.81
C THR A 457 15.45 39.05 -38.51
N ILE A 458 14.64 38.21 -37.87
CA ILE A 458 14.67 36.77 -37.62
C ILE A 458 13.26 36.31 -37.19
N SER A 459 12.85 35.10 -37.57
CA SER A 459 11.63 34.42 -37.09
C SER A 459 12.05 33.32 -36.14
N SER A 460 11.46 33.28 -34.94
CA SER A 460 11.54 32.15 -34.01
C SER A 460 10.12 31.65 -33.78
N THR A 461 9.86 30.42 -34.22
CA THR A 461 8.70 29.62 -33.80
C THR A 461 9.22 28.45 -33.00
N GLY A 462 9.00 28.47 -31.69
CA GLY A 462 9.14 27.32 -30.81
C GLY A 462 7.75 26.74 -30.54
N ALA A 463 7.58 25.46 -30.88
CA ALA A 463 6.47 24.61 -30.52
C ALA A 463 6.91 23.66 -29.40
N GLU A 464 6.01 23.44 -28.43
CA GLU A 464 5.79 22.24 -27.60
C GLU A 464 6.88 21.68 -26.64
N GLY A 465 6.41 21.14 -25.51
CA GLY A 465 7.14 20.45 -24.43
C GLY A 465 6.66 20.97 -23.07
N ASP A 466 5.72 20.34 -22.35
CA ASP A 466 5.71 19.02 -21.68
C ASP A 466 6.91 18.79 -20.75
N VAL A 467 6.62 18.68 -19.45
CA VAL A 467 7.62 18.66 -18.36
C VAL A 467 7.40 17.41 -17.50
N SER A 468 8.29 16.43 -17.68
CA SER A 468 8.52 15.30 -16.77
C SER A 468 9.53 15.71 -15.70
N TRP A 469 9.29 15.32 -14.44
CA TRP A 469 10.24 15.49 -13.33
C TRP A 469 10.98 14.17 -13.05
N ASN A 470 12.29 14.24 -13.33
CA ASN A 470 13.42 13.45 -12.81
C ASN A 470 13.52 11.95 -13.09
N GLY A 471 14.03 11.64 -14.29
CA GLY A 471 15.00 10.58 -14.50
C GLY A 471 16.38 11.20 -14.68
N SER A 472 17.32 10.89 -13.79
CA SER A 472 18.73 11.25 -13.90
C SER A 472 19.45 10.30 -14.85
N GLU A 473 19.77 10.73 -16.07
CA GLU A 473 20.84 10.10 -16.84
C GLU A 473 21.71 11.17 -17.51
N ILE A 474 23.00 11.06 -17.19
CA ILE A 474 24.13 11.68 -17.87
C ILE A 474 24.26 10.94 -19.20
N GLU A 475 24.15 11.64 -20.33
CA GLU A 475 24.73 11.17 -21.57
C GLU A 475 25.51 12.30 -22.26
N ASP A 476 26.83 12.15 -22.21
CA ASP A 476 27.75 12.72 -23.16
C ASP A 476 27.49 12.11 -24.55
N ALA A 477 27.60 13.00 -25.54
CA ALA A 477 27.33 12.79 -26.95
C ALA A 477 27.99 11.55 -27.57
N GLN A 478 27.27 10.91 -28.49
CA GLN A 478 27.89 10.21 -29.61
C GLN A 478 27.18 10.54 -30.92
N ASP A 479 27.98 11.06 -31.86
CA ASP A 479 27.67 11.02 -33.29
C ASP A 479 28.79 10.26 -34.02
N HIS A 480 28.32 9.28 -34.80
CA HIS A 480 28.90 8.73 -36.03
C HIS A 480 30.12 7.77 -36.04
N TRP A 481 29.79 6.49 -36.29
CA TRP A 481 30.33 5.52 -37.26
C TRP A 481 31.84 5.53 -37.61
N THR A 482 32.55 4.41 -37.36
CA THR A 482 33.13 3.53 -38.42
C THR A 482 33.87 2.29 -37.86
N THR A 483 33.60 1.15 -38.52
CA THR A 483 34.40 -0.08 -38.77
C THR A 483 35.65 -0.49 -37.96
N GLN A 484 35.70 -1.81 -37.73
CA GLN A 484 36.83 -2.77 -37.68
C GLN A 484 37.34 -3.27 -36.30
N ASP A 485 37.11 -4.58 -36.12
CA ASP A 485 37.92 -5.65 -35.51
C ASP A 485 38.56 -5.51 -34.11
N ILE A 486 38.52 -6.65 -33.40
CA ILE A 486 39.48 -7.19 -32.40
C ILE A 486 38.95 -7.37 -30.95
N GLU A 487 38.75 -8.65 -30.63
CA GLU A 487 39.08 -9.45 -29.41
C GLU A 487 38.67 -9.01 -27.98
N ASP A 488 38.08 -10.00 -27.29
CA ASP A 488 38.19 -10.40 -25.87
C ASP A 488 38.22 -9.33 -24.75
N SER A 489 37.23 -9.36 -23.84
CA SER A 489 37.45 -9.60 -22.39
C SER A 489 36.17 -9.51 -21.54
N ASP A 490 35.97 -10.59 -20.78
CA ASP A 490 35.43 -10.76 -19.42
C ASP A 490 34.13 -10.11 -18.91
N ASP A 491 33.24 -11.05 -18.55
CA ASP A 491 32.15 -10.99 -17.57
C ASP A 491 32.58 -10.43 -16.20
N THR A 492 31.75 -9.58 -15.56
CA THR A 492 31.38 -9.68 -14.11
C THR A 492 30.49 -8.53 -13.64
N TRP A 493 29.17 -8.73 -13.53
CA TRP A 493 28.21 -8.02 -12.65
C TRP A 493 26.94 -8.89 -12.59
N GLY A 494 26.30 -9.30 -11.49
CA GLY A 494 26.49 -9.25 -10.04
C GLY A 494 25.26 -9.98 -9.47
N LYS A 495 25.43 -11.09 -8.75
CA LYS A 495 24.34 -11.92 -8.20
C LYS A 495 23.76 -11.27 -6.94
N GLY A 496 22.44 -11.06 -6.91
CA GLY A 496 21.69 -10.68 -5.71
C GLY A 496 21.32 -11.91 -4.87
N GLY A 497 21.60 -11.86 -3.57
CA GLY A 497 21.29 -12.93 -2.62
C GLY A 497 19.84 -12.85 -2.16
N GLY A 498 19.01 -13.76 -2.68
CA GLY A 498 17.66 -14.03 -2.16
C GLY A 498 17.70 -15.06 -1.02
N TRP A 499 16.54 -15.29 -0.40
CA TRP A 499 16.31 -16.28 0.66
C TRP A 499 16.66 -17.70 0.16
N GLY A 500 17.94 -18.09 0.21
CA GLY A 500 18.35 -19.41 -0.28
C GLY A 500 19.84 -19.78 -0.44
N GLU A 501 20.83 -18.90 -0.24
CA GLU A 501 22.24 -19.32 -0.40
C GLU A 501 22.92 -19.68 0.94
N GLY A 502 22.80 -20.95 1.32
CA GLY A 502 23.69 -21.61 2.28
C GLY A 502 24.97 -22.09 1.59
N GLN A 503 26.13 -21.68 2.12
CA GLN A 503 27.46 -22.10 1.63
C GLN A 503 27.62 -23.62 1.71
N SER A 504 27.84 -24.26 0.56
CA SER A 504 28.36 -25.62 0.50
C SER A 504 29.89 -25.58 0.41
N GLU A 505 30.57 -25.95 1.49
CA GLU A 505 32.01 -26.18 1.49
C GLU A 505 32.33 -27.38 0.58
N TRP A 506 33.03 -27.10 -0.51
CA TRP A 506 33.55 -28.13 -1.41
C TRP A 506 34.91 -28.62 -0.90
N ASN A 507 34.91 -29.87 -0.43
CA ASN A 507 36.09 -30.58 0.03
C ASN A 507 36.95 -31.02 -1.17
N GLY A 508 38.05 -30.32 -1.41
CA GLY A 508 38.98 -30.57 -2.53
C GLY A 508 40.28 -31.20 -2.06
N SER A 509 40.35 -32.53 -2.10
CA SER A 509 41.59 -33.29 -2.07
C SER A 509 42.43 -33.03 -3.32
N ASN A 510 43.73 -32.72 -3.16
CA ASN A 510 44.79 -33.21 -4.05
C ASN A 510 46.15 -33.03 -3.39
N GLY A 511 46.88 -34.13 -3.26
CA GLY A 511 48.32 -34.10 -3.04
C GLY A 511 49.06 -33.70 -4.31
N VAL A 512 50.32 -33.30 -4.16
CA VAL A 512 51.50 -34.04 -4.66
C VAL A 512 52.76 -33.14 -4.53
N ASP A 513 53.76 -33.74 -3.88
CA ASP A 513 55.22 -33.65 -4.03
C ASP A 513 56.10 -32.44 -3.66
N GLU A 514 57.16 -32.87 -2.94
CA GLU A 514 58.59 -32.59 -3.07
C GLU A 514 59.16 -31.19 -2.76
N GLY A 515 60.11 -31.20 -1.80
CA GLY A 515 61.44 -30.65 -2.11
C GLY A 515 62.07 -29.71 -1.08
N SER A 516 62.86 -30.29 -0.18
CA SER A 516 64.20 -29.79 0.22
C SER A 516 64.34 -28.39 0.84
N LYS A 517 64.40 -28.29 2.17
CA LYS A 517 65.63 -28.11 2.98
C LYS A 517 65.31 -27.86 4.45
#